data_AF-A0A535ST85-F1
#
_entry.id   AF-A0A535ST85-F1
#
_cell.length_a   1.000
_cell.length_b   1.000
_cell.length_c   1.000
_cell.angle_alpha   90.00
_cell.angle_beta   90.00
_cell.angle_gamma   90.00
#
_symmetry.space_group_name_H-M   'P 1'
#
loop_
_entity.id
_entity.type
_entity.pdbx_description
1 polymer ?
#
loop_
_entity_poly.entity_id
_entity_poly.type
_entity_poly.pdbx_seq_one_letter_code
_entity_poly.pdbx_strand_id
1 'polypeptide(L)'
;MDPRAADLLGRPIVGQLGFVGLDGYPHVLPVWFEHRDGDVLIGSPAGAYKGRALARDGRAALSVSTVERPYLIASVVGDATVERLPEKERIEFISAVAIRYLTAS
;
A
#
# COMPACT_ATOMS: atom_id res chain seq x y z
N MET A 1 -4.34 -16.69 -1.59
CA MET A 1 -5.08 -15.65 -0.84
C MET A 1 -6.57 -15.99 -0.87
N ASP A 2 -7.32 -15.71 0.20
CA ASP A 2 -8.78 -15.85 0.24
C ASP A 2 -9.44 -14.89 -0.78
N PRO A 3 -10.38 -15.33 -1.64
CA PRO A 3 -11.02 -14.47 -2.64
C PRO A 3 -11.70 -13.22 -2.07
N ARG A 4 -12.23 -13.28 -0.84
CA ARG A 4 -12.86 -12.13 -0.17
C ARG A 4 -11.84 -11.10 0.28
N ALA A 5 -10.65 -11.54 0.71
CA ALA A 5 -9.55 -10.65 1.02
C ALA A 5 -9.03 -9.98 -0.27
N ALA A 6 -8.94 -10.74 -1.36
CA ALA A 6 -8.57 -10.21 -2.68
C ALA A 6 -9.54 -9.14 -3.17
N ASP A 7 -10.85 -9.39 -3.06
CA ASP A 7 -11.91 -8.44 -3.38
C ASP A 7 -11.78 -7.15 -2.55
N LEU A 8 -11.60 -7.28 -1.24
CA LEU A 8 -11.48 -6.13 -0.35
C LEU A 8 -10.23 -5.28 -0.64
N LEU A 9 -9.08 -5.90 -0.92
CA LEU A 9 -7.87 -5.22 -1.39
C LEU A 9 -8.07 -4.60 -2.78
N GLY A 10 -8.98 -5.17 -3.58
CA GLY A 10 -9.42 -4.67 -4.87
C GLY A 10 -10.36 -3.46 -4.81
N ARG A 11 -10.74 -2.97 -3.63
CA ARG A 11 -11.56 -1.75 -3.44
C ARG A 11 -10.71 -0.50 -3.12
N PRO A 12 -11.19 0.73 -3.41
CA PRO A 12 -10.46 1.98 -3.15
C PRO A 12 -10.54 2.39 -1.65
N ILE A 13 -10.15 1.47 -0.76
CA ILE A 13 -10.08 1.69 0.68
C ILE A 13 -8.65 2.11 1.03
N VAL A 14 -8.50 3.15 1.85
CA VAL A 14 -7.17 3.57 2.32
C VAL A 14 -6.56 2.49 3.20
N GLY A 15 -5.40 1.99 2.80
CA GLY A 15 -4.64 0.99 3.56
C GLY A 15 -3.84 1.62 4.69
N GLN A 16 -3.73 0.91 5.81
CA GLN A 16 -2.84 1.24 6.92
C GLN A 16 -1.55 0.44 6.76
N LEU A 17 -0.48 1.09 6.29
CA LEU A 17 0.83 0.48 6.09
C LEU A 17 1.64 0.55 7.38
N GLY A 18 1.88 -0.60 8.00
CA GLY A 18 2.81 -0.80 9.09
C GLY A 18 4.21 -1.17 8.58
N PHE A 19 5.26 -0.57 9.15
CA PHE A 19 6.66 -0.88 8.84
C PHE A 19 7.59 -0.50 10.01
N VAL A 20 8.83 -1.00 10.00
CA VAL A 20 9.84 -0.66 11.00
C VAL A 20 10.53 0.66 10.60
N GLY A 21 10.38 1.68 11.43
CA GLY A 21 10.96 3.01 11.22
C GLY A 21 12.48 3.04 11.31
N LEU A 22 13.09 4.07 10.73
CA LEU A 22 14.55 4.28 10.83
C LEU A 22 15.03 4.46 12.27
N ASP A 23 14.14 4.96 13.13
CA ASP A 23 14.29 5.10 14.58
C ASP A 23 14.07 3.80 15.37
N GLY A 24 13.69 2.70 14.72
CA GLY A 24 13.44 1.40 15.33
C GLY A 24 12.02 1.22 15.88
N TYR A 25 11.17 2.24 15.86
CA TYR A 25 9.76 2.12 16.27
C TYR A 25 8.90 1.53 15.14
N PRO A 26 7.76 0.90 15.45
CA PRO A 26 6.75 0.63 14.44
C PRO A 26 6.09 1.94 13.99
N HIS A 27 6.04 2.18 12.69
CA HIS A 27 5.31 3.30 12.09
C HIS A 27 4.10 2.76 11.35
N VAL A 28 2.99 3.50 11.40
CA VAL A 28 1.77 3.22 10.64
C VAL A 28 1.36 4.48 9.89
N LEU A 29 1.17 4.38 8.58
CA LEU A 29 0.72 5.51 7.77
C LEU A 29 -0.36 5.11 6.76
N PRO A 30 -1.32 6.00 6.47
CA PRO A 30 -2.33 5.76 5.45
C PRO A 30 -1.71 5.81 4.04
N VAL A 31 -2.10 4.87 3.18
CA VAL A 31 -1.65 4.79 1.78
C VAL A 31 -2.80 4.52 0.81
N TRP A 32 -2.67 5.06 -0.39
CA TRP A 32 -3.33 4.51 -1.56
C TRP A 32 -2.42 3.46 -2.19
N PHE A 33 -3.02 2.39 -2.67
CA PHE A 33 -2.31 1.26 -3.24
C PHE A 33 -3.09 0.61 -4.39
N GLU A 34 -2.35 -0.12 -5.21
CA GLU A 34 -2.89 -1.07 -6.20
C GLU A 34 -2.55 -2.49 -5.72
N HIS A 35 -3.51 -3.40 -5.81
CA HIS A 35 -3.26 -4.82 -5.59
C HIS A 35 -3.29 -5.54 -6.94
N ARG A 36 -2.15 -6.11 -7.35
CA ARG A 36 -1.94 -6.71 -8.67
C ARG A 36 -1.02 -7.91 -8.56
N ASP A 37 -1.39 -9.04 -9.17
CA ASP A 37 -0.60 -10.27 -9.26
C ASP A 37 -0.09 -10.83 -7.92
N GLY A 38 -0.81 -10.55 -6.82
CA GLY A 38 -0.44 -10.97 -5.46
C GLY A 38 0.41 -9.95 -4.70
N ASP A 39 0.82 -8.86 -5.35
CA ASP A 39 1.59 -7.77 -4.76
C ASP A 39 0.71 -6.56 -4.41
N VAL A 40 1.16 -5.80 -3.41
CA VAL A 40 0.63 -4.47 -3.10
C VAL A 40 1.65 -3.43 -3.55
N LEU A 41 1.25 -2.59 -4.49
CA LEU A 41 2.08 -1.53 -5.05
C LEU A 41 1.70 -0.18 -4.46
N ILE A 42 2.68 0.57 -3.98
CA ILE A 42 2.47 1.87 -3.30
C ILE A 42 3.38 2.94 -3.93
N GLY A 43 2.78 4.07 -4.31
CA GLY A 43 3.52 5.24 -4.77
C GLY A 43 4.22 5.95 -3.62
N SER A 44 5.47 6.39 -3.86
CA SER A 44 6.22 7.19 -2.90
C SER A 44 7.10 8.22 -3.60
N PRO A 45 7.18 9.46 -3.09
CA PRO A 45 8.24 10.38 -3.47
C PRO A 45 9.62 9.76 -3.23
N ALA A 46 10.56 10.10 -4.10
CA ALA A 46 11.96 9.69 -3.95
C ALA A 46 12.52 10.21 -2.62
N GLY A 47 13.19 9.33 -1.87
CA GLY A 47 13.78 9.69 -0.59
C GLY A 47 12.78 9.94 0.53
N ALA A 48 11.48 9.62 0.39
CA ALA A 48 10.55 9.69 1.51
C ALA A 48 10.98 8.79 2.69
N TYR A 49 10.65 9.18 3.92
CA TYR A 49 11.02 8.44 5.14
C TYR A 49 10.63 6.95 5.05
N LYS A 50 9.38 6.65 4.67
CA LYS A 50 8.89 5.27 4.51
C LYS A 50 9.71 4.45 3.51
N GLY A 51 10.09 5.07 2.38
CA GLY A 51 10.88 4.41 1.34
C GLY A 51 12.29 4.08 1.82
N ARG A 52 12.93 5.00 2.55
CA ARG A 52 14.25 4.73 3.15
C ARG A 52 14.18 3.67 4.26
N ALA A 53 13.12 3.69 5.06
CA ALA A 53 12.91 2.71 6.12
C ALA A 53 12.71 1.30 5.55
N LEU A 54 11.80 1.15 4.57
CA LEU A 54 11.50 -0.12 3.91
C LEU A 54 12.69 -0.66 3.10
N ALA A 55 13.50 0.21 2.50
CA ALA A 55 14.73 -0.22 1.83
C ALA A 55 15.78 -0.79 2.79
N ARG A 56 15.76 -0.39 4.08
CA ARG A 56 16.66 -0.92 5.12
C ARG A 56 16.10 -2.20 5.75
N ASP A 57 14.80 -2.22 6.02
CA ASP A 57 14.08 -3.34 6.61
C ASP A 57 12.73 -3.49 5.89
N GLY A 58 12.65 -4.48 5.01
CA GLY A 58 11.48 -4.68 4.14
C GLY A 58 10.24 -5.20 4.87
N ARG A 59 10.33 -5.60 6.14
CA ARG A 59 9.19 -6.19 6.84
C ARG A 59 8.05 -5.17 6.96
N ALA A 60 6.92 -5.51 6.34
CA ALA A 60 5.77 -4.64 6.26
C ALA A 60 4.47 -5.41 6.52
N ALA A 61 3.45 -4.67 6.94
CA ALA A 61 2.08 -5.13 7.00
C ALA A 61 1.15 -4.09 6.39
N LEU A 62 0.10 -4.52 5.70
CA LEU A 62 -0.96 -3.66 5.22
C LEU A 62 -2.29 -4.16 5.77
N SER A 63 -3.11 -3.27 6.31
CA SER A 63 -4.48 -3.59 6.70
C SER A 63 -5.48 -2.65 6.02
N VAL A 64 -6.59 -3.19 5.56
CA VAL A 64 -7.75 -2.46 5.05
C VAL A 64 -9.00 -2.87 5.79
N SER A 65 -9.92 -1.93 6.02
CA SER A 65 -11.20 -2.21 6.65
C SER A 65 -12.31 -1.31 6.13
N THR A 66 -13.54 -1.83 6.04
CA THR A 66 -14.72 -0.97 5.84
C THR A 66 -15.04 -0.19 7.11
N VAL A 67 -15.67 0.98 6.96
CA VAL A 67 -16.04 1.86 8.08
C VAL A 67 -17.45 1.60 8.61
N GLU A 68 -18.24 0.79 7.90
CA GLU A 68 -19.62 0.43 8.25
C GLU A 68 -19.77 -1.06 8.54
N ARG A 69 -20.80 -1.40 9.33
CA ARG A 69 -21.12 -2.78 9.70
C ARG A 69 -21.88 -3.50 8.59
N PRO A 70 -21.64 -4.81 8.38
CA PRO A 70 -20.61 -5.62 9.03
C PRO A 70 -19.21 -5.22 8.54
N TYR A 71 -18.28 -5.04 9.48
CA TYR A 71 -16.90 -4.64 9.14
C TYR A 71 -16.20 -5.76 8.39
N LEU A 72 -15.73 -5.47 7.18
CA LEU A 72 -14.87 -6.35 6.42
C LEU A 72 -13.43 -5.91 6.64
N ILE A 73 -12.54 -6.87 6.89
CA ILE A 73 -11.12 -6.62 7.17
C ILE A 73 -10.28 -7.58 6.33
N ALA A 74 -9.21 -7.07 5.75
CA ALA A 74 -8.16 -7.87 5.13
C ALA A 74 -6.81 -7.31 5.57
N SER A 75 -5.88 -8.22 5.89
CA SER A 75 -4.53 -7.86 6.28
C SER A 75 -3.54 -8.74 5.54
N VAL A 76 -2.42 -8.14 5.14
CA VAL A 76 -1.31 -8.80 4.45
C VAL A 76 -0.04 -8.49 5.23
N VAL A 77 0.83 -9.48 5.38
CA VAL A 77 2.18 -9.33 5.93
C VAL A 77 3.15 -9.86 4.88
N GLY A 78 4.25 -9.15 4.66
CA GLY A 78 5.25 -9.55 3.68
C GLY A 78 6.47 -8.66 3.71
N ASP A 79 7.41 -8.97 2.82
CA ASP A 79 8.62 -8.19 2.63
C ASP A 79 8.42 -7.25 1.44
N ALA A 80 8.58 -5.94 1.68
CA ALA A 80 8.54 -4.92 0.67
C ALA A 80 9.93 -4.70 0.06
N THR A 81 9.97 -4.58 -1.26
CA THR A 81 11.12 -4.05 -2.00
C THR A 81 10.85 -2.60 -2.39
N VAL A 82 11.93 -1.83 -2.59
CA VAL A 82 11.84 -0.43 -2.99
C VAL A 82 12.57 -0.26 -4.31
N GLU A 83 11.81 0.08 -5.35
CA GLU A 83 12.32 0.22 -6.72
C GLU A 83 12.11 1.63 -7.24
N ARG A 84 13.04 2.09 -8.08
CA ARG A 84 12.91 3.36 -8.78
C ARG A 84 12.45 3.10 -10.20
N LEU A 85 11.21 3.50 -10.49
CA LEU A 85 10.66 3.38 -11.83
C LEU A 85 11.16 4.50 -12.75
N PRO A 86 11.30 4.21 -14.06
CA PRO A 86 11.41 5.25 -15.09
C PRO A 86 10.27 6.26 -15.01
N GLU A 87 10.51 7.49 -15.47
CA GLU A 87 9.55 8.58 -15.31
C GLU A 87 8.18 8.29 -15.90
N LYS A 88 8.15 7.75 -17.12
CA LYS A 88 6.90 7.40 -17.80
C LYS A 88 6.08 6.40 -16.98
N GLU A 89 6.69 5.28 -16.58
CA GLU A 89 6.03 4.24 -15.78
C GLU A 89 5.58 4.75 -14.41
N ARG A 90 6.38 5.62 -13.78
CA ARG A 90 6.01 6.28 -12.53
C ARG A 90 4.76 7.16 -12.69
N ILE A 91 4.68 7.94 -13.76
CA ILE A 91 3.53 8.81 -14.06
C ILE A 91 2.30 7.96 -14.33
N GLU A 92 2.44 6.90 -15.13
CA GLU A 92 1.34 5.97 -15.45
C GLU A 92 0.78 5.33 -14.17
N PHE A 93 1.66 4.78 -13.32
CA PHE A 93 1.26 4.15 -12.07
C PHE A 93 0.58 5.13 -11.10
N ILE A 94 1.20 6.29 -10.83
CA ILE A 94 0.62 7.28 -9.91
C ILE A 94 -0.72 7.80 -10.43
N SER A 95 -0.86 7.99 -11.75
CA SER A 95 -2.12 8.43 -12.36
C SER A 95 -3.21 7.37 -12.22
N ALA A 96 -2.89 6.09 -12.46
CA ALA A 96 -3.85 5.00 -12.30
C ALA A 96 -4.34 4.89 -10.85
N VAL A 97 -3.43 4.97 -9.87
CA VAL A 97 -3.79 4.99 -8.45
C VAL A 97 -4.62 6.23 -8.11
N ALA A 98 -4.24 7.41 -8.61
CA ALA A 98 -4.98 8.64 -8.34
C ALA A 98 -6.41 8.58 -8.89
N ILE A 99 -6.59 8.15 -10.15
CA ILE A 99 -7.92 7.97 -10.75
C ILE A 99 -8.76 7.03 -9.89
N ARG A 100 -8.22 5.87 -9.54
CA ARG A 100 -8.91 4.86 -8.74
C ARG A 100 -9.45 5.38 -7.41
N TYR A 101 -8.71 6.25 -6.72
CA TYR A 101 -9.12 6.76 -5.40
C TYR A 101 -9.87 8.09 -5.45
N LEU A 102 -9.67 8.92 -6.48
CA LEU A 102 -10.33 10.21 -6.62
C LEU A 102 -11.68 10.14 -7.35
N THR A 103 -11.88 9.13 -8.19
CA THR A 103 -13.12 8.96 -8.96
C THR A 103 -14.01 7.84 -8.41
N ALA A 104 -13.60 7.18 -7.32
CA ALA A 104 -14.45 6.21 -6.63
C ALA A 104 -15.69 6.93 -6.10
N SER A 105 -16.87 6.47 -6.54
CA SER A 105 -18.18 6.93 -6.05
C SER A 105 -18.63 6.08 -4.87
#